data_AF-A0AAV0LV75-F1
#
_entry.id   AF-A0AAV0LV75-F1
#
_cell.length_a   1.000
_cell.length_b   1.000
_cell.length_c   1.000
_cell.angle_alpha   90.00
_cell.angle_beta   90.00
_cell.angle_gamma   90.00
#
_symmetry.space_group_name_H-M   'P 1'
#
loop_
_entity.id
_entity.type
_entity.pdbx_description
1 polymer ?
#
loop_
_entity_poly.entity_id
_entity_poly.type
_entity_poly.pdbx_seq_one_letter_code
_entity_poly.pdbx_strand_id
1 'polypeptide(L)'
;MKLIYLGSAFSIIWYIRHHKLVRRSYDKDQDTFPRSYLIVLSFALAVFVHEKLTFKEVMWTFSLYLEAVAILPQLVLLQKTRNIDNLTGQYVFLLGSYRALYILNWIYRYLT
;
A
#
# COMPACT_ATOMS: atom_id res chain seq x y z
N MET A 1 -1.46 -17.22 5.95
CA MET A 1 -1.13 -15.78 5.90
C MET A 1 -2.18 -14.92 5.20
N LYS A 2 -2.65 -15.24 3.98
CA LYS A 2 -3.59 -14.40 3.22
C LYS A 2 -4.83 -13.92 4.02
N LEU A 3 -5.46 -14.81 4.79
CA LEU A 3 -6.62 -14.48 5.63
C LEU A 3 -6.29 -13.46 6.73
N ILE A 4 -5.10 -13.54 7.33
CA ILE A 4 -4.66 -12.60 8.38
C ILE A 4 -4.47 -11.20 7.78
N TYR A 5 -3.82 -11.11 6.61
CA TYR A 5 -3.63 -9.84 5.91
C TYR A 5 -4.95 -9.20 5.49
N LEU A 6 -5.88 -9.98 4.92
CA LEU A 6 -7.20 -9.47 4.55
C LEU A 6 -7.99 -9.05 5.79
N GLY A 7 -8.02 -9.89 6.82
CA GLY A 7 -8.72 -9.61 8.07
C GLY A 7 -8.22 -8.35 8.77
N SER A 8 -6.89 -8.16 8.85
CA SER A 8 -6.31 -6.95 9.45
C SER A 8 -6.59 -5.70 8.61
N ALA A 9 -6.46 -5.79 7.27
CA ALA A 9 -6.75 -4.67 6.38
C ALA A 9 -8.23 -4.23 6.46
N PHE A 10 -9.17 -5.19 6.45
CA PHE A 10 -10.60 -4.90 6.63
C PHE A 10 -10.87 -4.28 8.01
N SER A 11 -10.24 -4.80 9.06
CA SER A 11 -10.37 -4.25 10.40
C SER A 11 -9.91 -2.80 10.48
N ILE A 12 -8.74 -2.47 9.91
CA ILE A 12 -8.22 -1.09 9.87
C ILE A 12 -9.20 -0.15 9.17
N ILE A 13 -9.70 -0.54 7.99
CA ILE A 13 -10.68 0.26 7.23
C ILE A 13 -11.95 0.47 8.05
N TRP A 14 -12.42 -0.58 8.72
CA TRP A 14 -13.60 -0.51 9.57
C TRP A 14 -13.41 0.43 10.76
N TYR A 15 -12.26 0.38 11.44
CA TYR A 15 -11.92 1.30 12.53
C TYR A 15 -11.90 2.76 12.04
N ILE A 16 -11.27 3.05 10.91
CA ILE A 16 -11.19 4.42 10.38
C ILE A 16 -12.57 4.94 9.97
N ARG A 17 -13.43 4.11 9.36
CA ARG A 17 -14.73 4.56 8.83
C ARG A 17 -15.89 4.53 9.82
N HIS A 18 -15.95 3.55 10.71
CA HIS A 18 -17.13 3.26 11.52
C HIS A 18 -16.92 3.49 13.02
N HIS A 19 -15.70 3.31 13.53
CA HIS A 19 -15.46 3.48 14.95
C HIS A 19 -15.50 4.96 15.35
N LYS A 20 -16.39 5.32 16.29
CA LYS A 20 -16.71 6.73 16.64
C LYS A 20 -15.48 7.55 17.06
N LEU A 21 -14.57 6.95 17.82
CA LEU A 21 -13.39 7.66 18.35
C LEU A 21 -12.34 7.89 17.25
N VAL A 22 -12.05 6.86 16.45
CA VAL A 22 -10.98 6.89 15.44
C VAL A 22 -11.41 7.72 14.22
N ARG A 23 -12.69 7.66 13.85
CA ARG A 23 -13.24 8.50 12.79
C ARG A 23 -13.16 10.00 13.13
N ARG A 24 -13.30 10.37 14.40
CA ARG A 24 -13.21 11.78 14.84
C ARG A 24 -11.78 12.31 14.78
N SER A 25 -10.78 11.46 15.01
CA SER A 25 -9.37 11.82 14.87
C SER A 25 -8.88 11.81 13.42
N TYR A 26 -9.67 11.32 12.47
CA TYR A 26 -9.29 11.31 11.06
C TYR A 26 -9.55 12.67 10.42
N ASP A 27 -8.47 13.36 10.06
CA ASP A 27 -8.51 14.63 9.34
C ASP A 27 -8.59 14.40 7.83
N LYS A 28 -9.78 14.65 7.27
CA LYS A 28 -10.06 14.45 5.85
C LYS A 28 -9.44 15.55 4.97
N ASP A 29 -9.21 16.74 5.52
CA ASP A 29 -8.76 17.91 4.75
C ASP A 29 -7.27 17.80 4.39
N GLN A 30 -6.52 16.99 5.15
CA GLN A 30 -5.12 16.70 4.85
C GLN A 30 -4.96 15.55 3.84
N ASP A 31 -5.88 14.57 3.82
CA ASP A 31 -5.87 13.39 2.94
C ASP A 31 -6.54 13.64 1.57
N THR A 32 -6.04 14.65 0.86
CA THR A 32 -6.55 15.06 -0.47
C THR A 32 -5.89 14.32 -1.62
N PHE A 33 -5.11 13.27 -1.37
CA PHE A 33 -4.36 12.61 -2.42
C PHE A 33 -5.32 11.93 -3.42
N PRO A 34 -5.18 12.17 -4.73
CA PRO A 34 -6.09 11.62 -5.73
C PRO A 34 -5.77 10.14 -6.02
N ARG A 35 -6.27 9.27 -5.15
CA ARG A 35 -6.06 7.80 -5.19
C ARG A 35 -6.49 7.14 -6.51
N SER A 36 -7.43 7.75 -7.24
CA SER A 36 -7.89 7.25 -8.54
C SER A 36 -6.77 7.18 -9.57
N TYR A 37 -5.85 8.15 -9.59
CA TYR A 37 -4.73 8.12 -10.54
C TYR A 37 -3.82 6.91 -10.33
N LEU A 38 -3.57 6.51 -9.08
CA LEU A 38 -2.75 5.32 -8.80
C LEU A 38 -3.43 4.05 -9.31
N ILE A 39 -4.73 3.90 -9.04
CA ILE A 39 -5.48 2.72 -9.45
C ILE A 39 -5.52 2.62 -10.98
N VAL A 40 -5.85 3.72 -11.66
CA VAL A 40 -5.93 3.77 -13.12
C VAL A 40 -4.56 3.53 -13.75
N LEU A 41 -3.51 4.16 -13.24
CA LEU A 41 -2.15 4.00 -13.75
C LEU A 41 -1.64 2.57 -13.55
N SER A 42 -1.79 2.01 -12.35
CA SER A 42 -1.38 0.63 -12.07
C SER A 42 -2.15 -0.39 -12.92
N PHE A 43 -3.45 -0.17 -13.13
CA PHE A 43 -4.26 -1.03 -13.99
C PHE A 43 -3.86 -0.92 -15.46
N ALA A 44 -3.68 0.30 -15.97
CA ALA A 44 -3.20 0.51 -17.33
C ALA A 44 -1.84 -0.17 -17.54
N LEU A 45 -0.87 0.04 -16.63
CA LEU A 45 0.42 -0.62 -16.68
C LEU A 45 0.31 -2.13 -16.67
N ALA A 46 -0.57 -2.73 -15.86
CA ALA A 46 -0.77 -4.17 -15.83
C ALA A 46 -1.39 -4.72 -17.14
N VAL A 47 -2.21 -3.92 -17.83
CA VAL A 47 -2.77 -4.31 -19.13
C VAL A 47 -1.73 -4.20 -20.24
N PHE A 48 -0.83 -3.21 -20.21
CA PHE A 48 0.20 -3.04 -21.25
C PHE A 48 1.46 -3.87 -21.01
N VAL A 49 1.84 -4.09 -19.74
CA VAL A 49 3.06 -4.76 -19.33
C VAL A 49 2.68 -5.93 -18.43
N HIS A 50 2.47 -7.10 -19.05
CA HIS A 50 2.18 -8.37 -18.38
C HIS A 50 2.95 -9.49 -19.08
N GLU A 51 3.15 -10.61 -18.39
CA GLU A 51 3.80 -11.78 -19.00
C GLU A 51 2.86 -12.54 -19.95
N LYS A 52 1.57 -12.66 -19.59
CA LYS A 52 0.55 -13.36 -20.38
C LYS A 52 -0.79 -12.61 -20.34
N LEU A 53 -1.48 -12.50 -21.48
CA LEU A 53 -2.84 -11.94 -21.57
C LEU A 53 -3.91 -12.90 -21.01
N THR A 54 -3.73 -13.36 -19.78
CA THR A 54 -4.77 -14.09 -19.05
C THR A 54 -5.30 -13.20 -17.94
N PHE A 55 -6.61 -13.27 -17.68
CA PHE A 55 -7.25 -12.45 -16.64
C PHE A 55 -6.55 -12.58 -15.28
N LYS A 56 -6.17 -13.80 -14.92
CA LYS A 56 -5.46 -14.09 -13.66
C LYS A 56 -4.09 -13.40 -13.60
N GLU A 57 -3.34 -13.45 -14.69
CA GLU A 57 -2.00 -12.85 -14.75
C GLU A 57 -2.08 -11.33 -14.69
N VAL A 58 -2.98 -10.72 -15.47
CA VAL A 58 -3.21 -9.27 -15.45
C VAL A 58 -3.63 -8.79 -14.05
N MET A 59 -4.51 -9.52 -13.36
CA MET A 59 -4.91 -9.20 -11.98
C MET A 59 -3.75 -9.36 -10.98
N TRP A 60 -2.89 -10.35 -11.18
CA TRP A 60 -1.70 -10.55 -10.36
C TRP A 60 -0.69 -9.40 -10.56
N THR A 61 -0.36 -9.06 -11.81
CA THR A 61 0.52 -7.94 -12.16
C THR A 61 -0.04 -6.60 -11.66
N PHE A 62 -1.36 -6.40 -11.80
CA PHE A 62 -2.06 -5.24 -11.23
C PHE A 62 -1.86 -5.14 -9.72
N SER A 63 -2.03 -6.25 -9.00
CA SER A 63 -1.84 -6.26 -7.53
C SER A 63 -0.41 -5.87 -7.13
N LEU A 64 0.59 -6.30 -7.90
CA LEU A 64 1.99 -5.98 -7.67
C LEU A 64 2.29 -4.49 -7.88
N TYR A 65 1.82 -3.92 -9.00
CA TYR A 65 1.99 -2.50 -9.29
C TYR A 65 1.23 -1.61 -8.31
N LEU A 66 0.01 -1.98 -7.95
CA LEU A 66 -0.78 -1.23 -6.97
C LEU A 66 -0.11 -1.26 -5.60
N GLU A 67 0.41 -2.42 -5.16
CA GLU A 67 1.13 -2.53 -3.90
C GLU A 67 2.35 -1.62 -3.85
N ALA A 68 3.12 -1.53 -4.94
CA ALA A 68 4.30 -0.67 -5.01
C ALA A 68 3.96 0.79 -4.69
N VAL A 69 2.86 1.32 -5.24
CA VAL A 69 2.45 2.72 -5.12
C VAL A 69 1.46 3.02 -4.00
N ALA A 70 0.86 2.01 -3.37
CA ALA A 70 -0.21 2.18 -2.37
C ALA A 70 0.20 2.98 -1.12
N ILE A 71 1.49 3.09 -0.83
CA ILE A 71 2.01 3.83 0.33
C ILE A 71 2.07 5.36 0.09
N LEU A 72 2.02 5.82 -1.17
CA LEU A 72 2.20 7.23 -1.54
C LEU A 72 1.24 8.20 -0.85
N PRO A 73 -0.09 7.93 -0.75
CA PRO A 73 -1.01 8.83 -0.05
C PRO A 73 -0.59 9.09 1.39
N GLN A 74 -0.14 8.05 2.11
CA GLN A 74 0.31 8.15 3.50
C GLN A 74 1.58 8.96 3.64
N LEU A 75 2.55 8.79 2.72
CA LEU A 75 3.79 9.58 2.73
C LEU A 75 3.52 11.06 2.45
N VAL A 76 2.65 11.36 1.48
CA VAL A 76 2.26 12.74 1.17
C VAL A 76 1.52 13.38 2.34
N LEU A 77 0.67 12.61 3.03
CA LEU A 77 -0.02 13.07 4.24
C LEU A 77 1.01 13.47 5.33
N LEU A 78 1.99 12.61 5.60
CA LEU A 78 3.04 12.89 6.60
C LEU A 78 3.88 14.12 6.23
N GLN A 79 4.17 14.31 4.95
CA GLN A 79 4.88 15.49 4.46
C GLN A 79 4.07 16.77 4.65
N LYS A 80 2.75 16.73 4.45
CA LYS A 80 1.86 17.89 4.64
C LYS A 80 1.68 18.27 6.11
N THR A 81 1.43 17.28 6.96
CA THR A 81 1.22 17.50 8.40
C THR A 81 2.49 17.98 9.10
N ARG A 82 3.68 17.66 8.56
CA ARG A 82 5.01 17.95 9.14
C ARG A 82 5.21 17.47 10.58
N ASN A 83 4.30 16.64 11.07
CA ASN A 83 4.36 16.00 12.37
C ASN A 83 4.34 14.49 12.13
N ILE A 84 5.41 13.82 12.55
CA ILE A 84 5.56 12.38 12.40
C ILE A 84 5.59 11.80 13.81
N ASP A 85 4.48 11.20 14.22
CA ASP A 85 4.44 10.45 15.47
C ASP A 85 5.43 9.27 15.42
N ASN A 86 6.09 8.98 16.53
CA ASN A 86 7.05 7.88 16.63
C ASN A 86 6.45 6.54 16.17
N LEU A 87 5.18 6.27 16.51
CA LEU A 87 4.49 5.05 16.11
C LEU A 87 4.34 4.95 14.58
N THR A 88 3.95 6.05 13.94
CA THR A 88 3.78 6.10 12.48
C THR A 88 5.12 5.97 11.76
N GLY A 89 6.18 6.60 12.29
CA GLY A 89 7.54 6.45 11.79
C GLY A 89 8.03 5.00 11.87
N GLN A 90 7.85 4.34 13.01
CA GLN A 90 8.21 2.93 13.20
C GLN A 90 7.41 2.01 12.27
N TYR A 91 6.11 2.27 12.08
CA TYR A 91 5.28 1.52 11.15
C TYR A 91 5.82 1.59 9.71
N VAL A 92 6.11 2.80 9.21
CA VAL A 92 6.66 3.00 7.87
C VAL A 92 8.05 2.35 7.74
N PHE A 93 8.88 2.45 8.78
CA PHE A 93 10.20 1.80 8.81
C PHE A 93 10.10 0.27 8.70
N LEU A 94 9.23 -0.36 9.48
CA LEU A 94 9.03 -1.81 9.44
C LEU A 94 8.46 -2.27 8.09
N LEU A 95 7.50 -1.51 7.54
CA LEU A 95 6.93 -1.79 6.22
C LEU A 95 7.99 -1.70 5.11
N GLY A 96 8.86 -0.67 5.16
CA GLY A 96 9.99 -0.52 4.25
C GLY A 96 11.03 -1.63 4.41
N SER A 97 11.34 -2.00 5.66
CA SER A 97 12.29 -3.07 5.97
C SER A 97 11.81 -4.42 5.44
N TYR A 98 10.52 -4.73 5.61
CA TYR A 98 9.88 -5.90 5.01
C TYR A 98 10.14 -5.98 3.49
N ARG A 99 9.96 -4.87 2.76
CA ARG A 99 10.23 -4.83 1.31
C ARG A 99 11.72 -4.96 0.98
N ALA A 100 12.60 -4.33 1.76
CA ALA A 100 14.04 -4.45 1.56
C ALA A 100 14.52 -5.91 1.72
N LEU A 101 13.98 -6.64 2.71
CA LEU A 101 14.26 -8.06 2.90
C LEU A 101 13.77 -8.92 1.72
N TYR A 102 12.67 -8.54 1.05
CA TYR A 102 12.24 -9.22 -0.18
C TYR A 102 13.24 -9.04 -1.32
N ILE A 103 13.80 -7.83 -1.48
CA ILE A 103 14.85 -7.57 -2.48
C ILE A 103 16.09 -8.43 -2.20
N LEU A 104 16.52 -8.50 -0.93
CA LEU A 104 17.62 -9.38 -0.53
C LEU A 104 17.32 -10.85 -0.84
N ASN A 105 16.07 -11.30 -0.61
CA ASN A 105 15.65 -12.65 -0.95
C ASN A 105 15.70 -12.91 -2.46
N TRP A 106 15.32 -11.94 -3.30
CA TRP A 106 15.43 -12.07 -4.75
C TRP A 106 16.87 -12.16 -5.22
N ILE A 107 17.77 -11.33 -4.66
CA ILE A 107 19.21 -11.41 -4.96
C ILE A 107 19.75 -12.80 -4.59
N TYR A 108 19.42 -13.29 -3.40
CA TYR A 108 19.85 -14.62 -2.96
C TYR A 108 19.39 -15.74 -3.90
N ARG A 109 18.11 -15.72 -4.31
CA ARG A 109 17.53 -16.70 -5.26
C ARG A 109 18.08 -16.60 -6.68
N TYR A 110 18.60 -15.44 -7.08
CA TYR A 110 19.21 -15.28 -8.39
C TYR A 110 20.64 -15.83 -8.42
N LEU A 111 21.34 -15.76 -7.29
CA LEU A 111 22.73 -16.21 -7.14
C LEU A 111 22.87 -17.70 -6.80
N THR A 112 21.82 -18.34 -6.27
CA THR A 112 21.77 -19.76 -5.92
C THR A 112 20.86 -20.53 -6.87
#